data_AF-W5W0I4-F1
#
_entry.id   AF-W5W0I4-F1
#
_cell.length_a   1.000
_cell.length_b   1.000
_cell.length_c   1.000
_cell.angle_alpha   90.00
_cell.angle_beta   90.00
_cell.angle_gamma   90.00
#
_symmetry.space_group_name_H-M   'P 1'
#
loop_
_entity.id
_entity.type
_entity.pdbx_description
1 polymer ?
#
loop_
_entity_poly.entity_id
_entity_poly.type
_entity_poly.pdbx_seq_one_letter_code
_entity_poly.pdbx_strand_id
1 'polypeptide(L)'
;MTEKAIEPTCEALVRSTTQGHFAPAKEIQLGHHWLLDWIDEFDIQSGQTAIERIALPGPLARLYELACNEKTAVRYTMPNKNAIIGGQGFDIGAQTGCPGFDCRSKIIDNELAQILHFFDYTIMEGPSAFECRKAIEELDSEESSLRFAMKLMSHIDTLLHARAIGLLNYTYFVRKPTGFCQDHFTIHAKEIGLDDFAERNVTKELARRIAREGSVEIKQASKEVWVYTINHPIFAGFSTPPMVSLRAKSAPPRYVAVEAILWLVSSAAVSDLATARTLGAPLVTIGPASLQSQFDKSNDSKLQEVALLLNLPFFSGLGAKDLIRLREEQSDNFTRFRASLIVAIKECIEKSGSAAPAEIAQSVRSEYIEPALADIARQDKAKSRSVLRKIASGVTIGGAITTFGAITSMPLLVAAGIAASATPLPQIYKYFEDKQAVELSDMYFLWQASRYAKH
;
A
#
# COMPACT_ATOMS: atom_id res chain seq x y z
N MET A 1 -23.46 34.59 -9.62
CA MET A 1 -22.24 33.80 -9.37
C MET A 1 -21.25 34.15 -10.47
N THR A 2 -20.40 35.12 -10.17
CA THR A 2 -19.30 35.55 -11.04
C THR A 2 -18.16 34.56 -10.90
N GLU A 3 -17.98 33.78 -11.95
CA GLU A 3 -16.87 32.86 -12.20
C GLU A 3 -15.58 33.69 -12.39
N LYS A 4 -14.93 34.04 -11.29
CA LYS A 4 -13.56 34.53 -11.26
C LYS A 4 -12.84 33.88 -10.09
N ALA A 5 -12.52 32.60 -10.26
CA ALA A 5 -11.43 31.98 -9.55
C ALA A 5 -10.17 32.14 -10.42
N ILE A 6 -9.08 32.50 -9.75
CA ILE A 6 -7.77 32.74 -10.32
C ILE A 6 -7.22 31.41 -10.84
N GLU A 7 -7.39 31.12 -12.13
CA GLU A 7 -6.57 30.13 -12.82
C GLU A 7 -5.18 30.75 -13.05
N PRO A 8 -4.08 30.17 -12.53
CA PRO A 8 -2.78 30.44 -13.12
C PRO A 8 -2.89 29.98 -14.58
N THR A 9 -2.81 30.92 -15.51
CA THR A 9 -2.92 30.66 -16.95
C THR A 9 -2.05 29.46 -17.33
N CYS A 10 -2.66 28.42 -17.92
CA CYS A 10 -2.02 27.18 -18.38
C CYS A 10 -0.67 27.40 -19.10
N GLU A 11 -0.48 28.55 -19.76
CA GLU A 11 0.79 28.95 -20.38
C GLU A 11 1.98 29.01 -19.40
N ALA A 12 1.77 29.37 -18.12
CA ALA A 12 2.86 29.47 -17.14
C ALA A 12 3.44 28.11 -16.76
N LEU A 13 2.58 27.08 -16.65
CA LEU A 13 3.00 25.70 -16.41
C LEU A 13 3.78 25.16 -17.61
N VAL A 14 3.29 25.36 -18.84
CA VAL A 14 3.93 24.88 -20.08
C VAL A 14 5.24 25.63 -20.42
N ARG A 15 5.31 26.95 -20.16
CA ARG A 15 6.55 27.73 -20.35
C ARG A 15 7.61 27.37 -19.31
N SER A 16 7.22 27.01 -18.09
CA SER A 16 8.17 26.47 -17.10
C SER A 16 8.81 25.17 -17.58
N THR A 17 8.05 24.28 -18.24
CA THR A 17 8.52 23.00 -18.82
C THR A 17 9.51 23.16 -19.95
N THR A 18 9.39 24.23 -20.74
CA THR A 18 10.23 24.45 -21.92
C THR A 18 11.44 25.35 -21.67
N GLN A 19 11.44 26.18 -20.61
CA GLN A 19 12.54 27.12 -20.33
C GLN A 19 13.60 26.63 -19.31
N GLY A 20 13.55 25.37 -18.86
CA GLY A 20 14.65 24.74 -18.12
C GLY A 20 14.97 25.32 -16.73
N HIS A 21 14.18 26.29 -16.21
CA HIS A 21 14.37 26.89 -14.90
C HIS A 21 13.47 26.21 -13.86
N PHE A 22 13.65 24.91 -13.69
CA PHE A 22 13.02 24.20 -12.58
C PHE A 22 13.81 24.42 -11.31
N ALA A 23 13.10 24.64 -10.20
CA ALA A 23 13.70 24.48 -8.88
C ALA A 23 14.43 23.12 -8.84
N PRO A 24 15.61 23.06 -8.20
CA PRO A 24 16.35 21.80 -8.09
C PRO A 24 15.44 20.73 -7.51
N ALA A 25 15.55 19.50 -8.03
CA ALA A 25 14.77 18.39 -7.53
C ALA A 25 15.03 18.22 -6.03
N LYS A 26 13.96 18.10 -5.25
CA LYS A 26 14.05 17.81 -3.82
C LYS A 26 14.22 16.31 -3.68
N GLU A 27 15.25 15.90 -2.94
CA GLU A 27 15.38 14.51 -2.53
C GLU A 27 14.21 14.14 -1.62
N ILE A 28 13.49 13.07 -1.94
CA ILE A 28 12.38 12.61 -1.10
C ILE A 28 12.99 11.97 0.15
N GLN A 29 12.54 12.41 1.32
CA GLN A 29 12.92 11.80 2.59
C GLN A 29 11.96 10.68 2.94
N LEU A 30 12.52 9.55 3.36
CA LEU A 30 11.78 8.36 3.79
C LEU A 30 10.97 8.67 5.05
N GLY A 31 9.70 8.30 5.06
CA GLY A 31 8.78 8.47 6.19
C GLY A 31 8.41 9.90 6.54
N HIS A 32 9.00 10.91 5.89
CA HIS A 32 8.77 12.32 6.21
C HIS A 32 7.48 12.84 5.58
N HIS A 33 6.65 13.51 6.38
CA HIS A 33 5.44 14.19 5.90
C HIS A 33 5.13 15.40 6.78
N TRP A 34 4.70 16.52 6.18
CA TRP A 34 4.45 17.79 6.90
C TRP A 34 3.47 17.65 8.09
N LEU A 35 2.47 16.77 7.96
CA LEU A 35 1.51 16.52 9.05
C LEU A 35 2.12 15.70 10.20
N LEU A 36 3.15 14.87 9.94
CA LEU A 36 3.89 14.18 11.00
C LEU A 36 4.71 15.17 11.83
N ASP A 37 5.29 16.20 11.19
CA ASP A 37 5.99 17.27 11.91
C ASP A 37 5.06 17.98 12.91
N TRP A 38 3.82 18.26 12.48
CA TRP A 38 2.80 18.83 13.36
C TRP A 38 2.38 17.89 14.49
N ILE A 39 2.22 16.59 14.19
CA ILE A 39 1.92 15.56 15.19
C ILE A 39 3.00 15.53 16.28
N ASP A 40 4.27 15.57 15.88
CA ASP A 40 5.41 15.48 16.78
C ASP A 40 5.61 16.76 17.59
N GLU A 41 5.42 17.93 16.97
CA GLU A 41 5.54 19.24 17.63
C GLU A 41 4.55 19.41 18.80
N PHE A 42 3.35 18.82 18.69
CA PHE A 42 2.28 18.96 19.69
C PHE A 42 1.97 17.68 20.49
N ASP A 43 2.83 16.67 20.40
CA ASP A 43 2.71 15.36 21.08
C ASP A 43 1.31 14.74 20.89
N ILE A 44 0.90 14.60 19.63
CA ILE A 44 -0.42 14.09 19.28
C ILE A 44 -0.38 12.56 19.23
N GLN A 45 -1.08 11.92 20.16
CA GLN A 45 -1.10 10.46 20.30
C GLN A 45 -2.32 9.79 19.66
N SER A 46 -3.31 10.59 19.27
CA SER A 46 -4.54 10.13 18.61
C SER A 46 -5.18 11.28 17.86
N GLY A 47 -6.09 10.95 16.95
CA GLY A 47 -6.93 11.94 16.28
C GLY A 47 -7.84 12.70 17.27
N GLN A 48 -8.21 12.11 18.41
CA GLN A 48 -8.96 12.81 19.45
C GLN A 48 -8.11 13.92 20.10
N THR A 49 -6.86 13.62 20.44
CA THR A 49 -5.90 14.63 20.94
C THR A 49 -5.69 15.73 19.90
N ALA A 50 -5.70 15.40 18.60
CA ALA A 50 -5.61 16.39 17.54
C ALA A 50 -6.79 17.38 17.54
N ILE A 51 -8.02 16.90 17.78
CA ILE A 51 -9.21 17.75 17.90
C ILE A 51 -9.05 18.74 19.06
N GLU A 52 -8.54 18.26 20.20
CA GLU A 52 -8.24 19.12 21.35
C GLU A 52 -7.17 20.16 21.03
N ARG A 53 -6.15 19.79 20.24
CA ARG A 53 -5.09 20.72 19.81
C ARG A 53 -5.60 21.79 18.85
N ILE A 54 -6.42 21.46 17.85
CA ILE A 54 -6.91 22.47 16.89
C ILE A 54 -7.93 23.44 17.52
N ALA A 55 -8.49 23.13 18.68
CA ALA A 55 -9.30 24.08 19.45
C ALA A 55 -8.45 25.22 20.05
N LEU A 56 -7.12 25.04 20.12
CA LEU A 56 -6.19 26.06 20.58
C LEU A 56 -5.66 26.89 19.40
N PRO A 57 -5.60 28.23 19.50
CA PRO A 57 -5.17 29.09 18.39
C PRO A 57 -3.74 28.80 17.89
N GLY A 58 -2.82 28.49 18.80
CA GLY A 58 -1.42 28.22 18.47
C GLY A 58 -1.24 27.00 17.56
N PRO A 59 -1.64 25.79 17.99
CA PRO A 59 -1.55 24.58 17.17
C PRO A 59 -2.29 24.69 15.83
N LEU A 60 -3.47 25.32 15.79
CA LEU A 60 -4.20 25.52 14.53
C LEU A 60 -3.45 26.45 13.57
N ALA A 61 -2.91 27.57 14.07
CA ALA A 61 -2.09 28.49 13.27
C ALA A 61 -0.83 27.80 12.74
N ARG A 62 -0.19 26.96 13.55
CA ARG A 62 0.98 26.17 13.15
C ARG A 62 0.64 25.12 12.09
N LEU A 63 -0.51 24.45 12.21
CA LEU A 63 -1.01 23.51 11.20
C LEU A 63 -1.21 24.22 9.85
N TYR A 64 -1.83 25.40 9.88
CA TYR A 64 -2.02 26.24 8.69
C TYR A 64 -0.69 26.69 8.07
N GLU A 65 0.26 27.12 8.90
CA GLU A 65 1.60 27.53 8.46
C GLU A 65 2.34 26.39 7.75
N LEU A 66 2.38 25.19 8.34
CA LEU A 66 3.00 24.01 7.73
C LEU A 66 2.33 23.64 6.40
N ALA A 67 0.99 23.68 6.36
CA ALA A 67 0.24 23.43 5.14
C ALA A 67 0.50 24.48 4.03
N CYS A 68 0.78 25.74 4.40
CA CYS A 68 1.14 26.79 3.46
C CYS A 68 2.58 26.67 2.96
N ASN A 69 3.50 26.22 3.81
CA ASN A 69 4.91 26.05 3.50
C ASN A 69 5.18 24.83 2.60
N GLU A 70 4.26 23.85 2.59
CA GLU A 70 4.37 22.68 1.72
C GLU A 70 4.21 23.08 0.25
N LYS A 71 5.30 23.00 -0.50
CA LYS A 71 5.34 23.40 -1.91
C LYS A 71 4.52 22.44 -2.76
N THR A 72 3.64 23.00 -3.58
CA THR A 72 2.71 22.21 -4.40
C THR A 72 3.34 21.60 -5.66
N ALA A 73 4.46 22.16 -6.13
CA ALA A 73 5.18 21.68 -7.32
C ALA A 73 6.62 21.36 -6.95
N VAL A 74 6.87 20.09 -6.59
CA VAL A 74 8.20 19.59 -6.30
C VAL A 74 8.53 18.51 -7.32
N ARG A 75 9.67 18.67 -8.01
CA ARG A 75 10.26 17.57 -8.75
C ARG A 75 10.96 16.66 -7.76
N TYR A 76 10.62 15.39 -7.83
CA TYR A 76 11.22 14.39 -6.99
C TYR A 76 12.22 13.55 -7.79
N THR A 77 13.33 13.20 -7.16
CA THR A 77 14.24 12.17 -7.67
C THR A 77 14.08 10.93 -6.81
N MET A 78 13.93 9.76 -7.44
CA MET A 78 13.81 8.50 -6.72
C MET A 78 15.17 8.04 -6.19
N PRO A 79 15.32 7.86 -4.86
CA PRO A 79 16.58 7.41 -4.29
C PRO A 79 16.83 5.90 -4.52
N ASN A 80 15.78 5.10 -4.77
CA ASN A 80 15.91 3.65 -4.90
C ASN A 80 15.13 3.10 -6.11
N LYS A 81 15.73 2.13 -6.82
CA LYS A 81 15.18 1.47 -8.02
C LYS A 81 14.08 0.44 -7.71
N ASN A 82 13.90 0.08 -6.43
CA ASN A 82 13.00 -0.99 -6.02
C ASN A 82 11.78 -0.49 -5.24
N ALA A 83 11.27 0.66 -5.65
CA ALA A 83 10.09 1.27 -5.10
C ALA A 83 8.88 1.05 -6.03
N ILE A 84 7.69 1.07 -5.45
CA ILE A 84 6.44 0.97 -6.19
C ILE A 84 5.51 2.11 -5.82
N ILE A 85 4.82 2.65 -6.83
CA ILE A 85 3.79 3.66 -6.66
C ILE A 85 2.51 2.93 -6.27
N GLY A 86 2.01 3.19 -5.06
CA GLY A 86 0.64 2.86 -4.72
C GLY A 86 -0.27 3.87 -5.38
N GLY A 87 -1.29 3.45 -6.12
CA GLY A 87 -2.32 4.32 -6.66
C GLY A 87 -3.25 4.86 -5.58
N GLN A 88 -4.27 5.63 -5.96
CA GLN A 88 -5.14 6.29 -4.97
C GLN A 88 -5.82 5.34 -3.98
N GLY A 89 -6.01 4.05 -4.30
CA GLY A 89 -6.49 3.09 -3.31
C GLY A 89 -5.57 2.88 -2.09
N PHE A 90 -4.28 3.20 -2.22
CA PHE A 90 -3.26 3.08 -1.18
C PHE A 90 -2.94 4.40 -0.47
N ASP A 91 -3.34 5.54 -1.05
CA ASP A 91 -2.96 6.84 -0.53
C ASP A 91 -3.66 7.11 0.81
N ILE A 92 -2.89 7.56 1.80
CA ILE A 92 -3.45 8.00 3.09
C ILE A 92 -4.31 9.26 2.87
N GLY A 93 -3.98 10.08 1.87
CA GLY A 93 -4.76 11.25 1.46
C GLY A 93 -5.85 10.99 0.44
N ALA A 94 -6.10 9.72 0.05
CA ALA A 94 -6.96 9.38 -1.08
C ALA A 94 -8.34 10.04 -1.04
N GLN A 95 -8.77 10.55 -2.19
CA GLN A 95 -10.13 11.03 -2.40
C GLN A 95 -11.06 9.91 -2.88
N THR A 96 -10.53 8.90 -3.57
CA THR A 96 -11.27 7.75 -4.08
C THR A 96 -11.25 6.60 -3.08
N GLY A 97 -11.98 6.72 -1.97
CA GLY A 97 -12.08 5.63 -1.00
C GLY A 97 -12.83 6.02 0.26
N CYS A 98 -13.07 5.03 1.13
CA CYS A 98 -13.57 5.28 2.47
C CYS A 98 -12.53 6.11 3.26
N PRO A 99 -12.87 7.34 3.71
CA PRO A 99 -11.92 8.20 4.40
C PRO A 99 -11.72 7.81 5.86
N GLY A 100 -12.50 6.85 6.40
CA GLY A 100 -12.46 6.44 7.80
C GLY A 100 -11.22 5.61 8.13
N PHE A 101 -10.72 5.78 9.36
CA PHE A 101 -9.54 5.08 9.87
C PHE A 101 -9.66 3.56 9.71
N ASP A 102 -10.77 2.95 10.13
CA ASP A 102 -10.99 1.50 10.07
C ASP A 102 -10.86 0.90 8.66
N CYS A 103 -11.24 1.67 7.63
CA CYS A 103 -11.09 1.24 6.25
C CYS A 103 -9.62 1.31 5.82
N ARG A 104 -8.94 2.40 6.18
CA ARG A 104 -7.57 2.68 5.77
C ARG A 104 -6.54 1.81 6.49
N SER A 105 -6.73 1.57 7.79
CA SER A 105 -5.89 0.65 8.56
C SER A 105 -5.95 -0.75 7.98
N LYS A 106 -7.14 -1.24 7.57
CA LYS A 106 -7.28 -2.53 6.86
C LYS A 106 -6.55 -2.56 5.52
N ILE A 107 -6.60 -1.49 4.75
CA ILE A 107 -5.85 -1.39 3.48
C ILE A 107 -4.34 -1.43 3.76
N ILE A 108 -3.88 -0.68 4.77
CA ILE A 108 -2.49 -0.71 5.21
C ILE A 108 -2.08 -2.12 5.64
N ASP A 109 -2.90 -2.76 6.47
CA ASP A 109 -2.56 -4.03 7.10
C ASP A 109 -2.59 -5.20 6.10
N ASN A 110 -3.50 -5.17 5.13
CA ASN A 110 -3.70 -6.27 4.19
C ASN A 110 -2.97 -6.06 2.86
N GLU A 111 -3.08 -4.87 2.27
CA GLU A 111 -2.66 -4.63 0.88
C GLU A 111 -1.24 -4.06 0.81
N LEU A 112 -0.90 -3.08 1.66
CA LEU A 112 0.47 -2.55 1.70
C LEU A 112 1.47 -3.58 2.24
N ALA A 113 1.05 -4.42 3.19
CA ALA A 113 1.86 -5.55 3.64
C ALA A 113 2.25 -6.46 2.47
N GLN A 114 1.27 -6.81 1.62
CA GLN A 114 1.52 -7.68 0.47
C GLN A 114 2.55 -7.07 -0.50
N ILE A 115 2.45 -5.77 -0.75
CA ILE A 115 3.38 -5.05 -1.60
C ILE A 115 4.81 -5.12 -1.05
N LEU A 116 4.99 -4.98 0.26
CA LEU A 116 6.30 -5.02 0.90
C LEU A 116 6.98 -6.40 0.84
N HIS A 117 6.31 -7.47 0.37
CA HIS A 117 6.98 -8.72 0.02
C HIS A 117 7.82 -8.60 -1.25
N PHE A 118 7.37 -7.77 -2.19
CA PHE A 118 7.92 -7.71 -3.54
C PHE A 118 8.72 -6.45 -3.80
N PHE A 119 8.51 -5.40 -3.02
CA PHE A 119 9.13 -4.09 -3.19
C PHE A 119 9.77 -3.63 -1.90
N ASP A 120 10.86 -2.87 -2.02
CA ASP A 120 11.54 -2.37 -0.82
C ASP A 120 10.80 -1.21 -0.18
N TYR A 121 10.22 -0.36 -1.03
CA TYR A 121 9.57 0.88 -0.64
C TYR A 121 8.26 1.07 -1.40
N THR A 122 7.33 1.75 -0.74
CA THR A 122 6.10 2.24 -1.34
C THR A 122 6.19 3.75 -1.52
N ILE A 123 5.61 4.25 -2.59
CA ILE A 123 5.46 5.68 -2.86
C ILE A 123 3.97 5.94 -2.89
N MET A 124 3.49 6.83 -2.03
CA MET A 124 2.07 7.12 -1.90
C MET A 124 1.85 8.60 -1.57
N GLU A 125 0.63 9.07 -1.79
CA GLU A 125 0.23 10.41 -1.38
C GLU A 125 -0.25 10.43 0.07
N GLY A 126 0.34 11.32 0.87
CA GLY A 126 -0.12 11.59 2.23
C GLY A 126 -1.29 12.58 2.26
N PRO A 127 -1.77 12.96 3.46
CA PRO A 127 -2.75 14.04 3.61
C PRO A 127 -2.37 15.33 2.87
N SER A 128 -3.25 15.78 1.97
CA SER A 128 -3.01 16.97 1.16
C SER A 128 -2.96 18.25 1.99
N ALA A 129 -1.82 18.93 1.97
CA ALA A 129 -1.62 20.25 2.57
C ALA A 129 -2.57 21.30 1.99
N PHE A 130 -2.82 21.26 0.67
CA PHE A 130 -3.75 22.17 0.00
C PHE A 130 -5.18 22.03 0.53
N GLU A 131 -5.65 20.78 0.66
CA GLU A 131 -6.99 20.49 1.19
C GLU A 131 -7.10 20.90 2.66
N CYS A 132 -6.05 20.69 3.46
CA CYS A 132 -6.00 21.13 4.84
C CYS A 132 -6.09 22.66 4.96
N ARG A 133 -5.25 23.39 4.20
CA ARG A 133 -5.25 24.86 4.17
C ARG A 133 -6.62 25.42 3.81
N LYS A 134 -7.20 24.92 2.71
CA LYS A 134 -8.53 25.33 2.25
C LYS A 134 -9.60 25.06 3.31
N ALA A 135 -9.56 23.89 3.94
CA ALA A 135 -10.53 23.55 4.98
C ALA A 135 -10.42 24.49 6.19
N ILE A 136 -9.21 24.92 6.57
CA ILE A 136 -8.99 25.91 7.65
C ILE A 136 -9.53 27.29 7.26
N GLU A 137 -9.32 27.72 6.02
CA GLU A 137 -9.84 28.99 5.49
C GLU A 137 -11.38 29.04 5.44
N GLU A 138 -12.02 27.87 5.33
CA GLU A 138 -13.47 27.68 5.26
C GLU A 138 -14.11 27.32 6.63
N LEU A 139 -13.40 27.53 7.74
CA LEU A 139 -13.93 27.35 9.12
C LEU A 139 -14.88 28.49 9.52
N ASP A 140 -15.94 28.69 8.74
CA ASP A 140 -16.96 29.72 8.95
C ASP A 140 -18.21 29.23 9.71
N SER A 141 -18.31 27.92 9.95
CA SER A 141 -19.50 27.28 10.50
C SER A 141 -19.15 26.07 11.38
N GLU A 142 -20.07 25.72 12.27
CA GLU A 142 -19.95 24.52 13.12
C GLU A 142 -19.88 23.25 12.25
N GLU A 143 -20.63 23.20 11.15
CA GLU A 143 -20.62 22.07 10.21
C GLU A 143 -19.27 21.93 9.49
N SER A 144 -18.68 23.03 8.99
CA SER A 144 -17.36 22.98 8.36
C SER A 144 -16.27 22.59 9.36
N SER A 145 -16.37 23.11 10.59
CA SER A 145 -15.47 22.77 11.70
C SER A 145 -15.52 21.28 12.06
N LEU A 146 -16.72 20.71 12.20
CA LEU A 146 -16.89 19.30 12.50
C LEU A 146 -16.35 18.41 11.36
N ARG A 147 -16.64 18.75 10.10
CA ARG A 147 -16.10 18.01 8.94
C ARG A 147 -14.59 18.06 8.87
N PHE A 148 -13.99 19.22 9.11
CA PHE A 148 -12.54 19.38 9.16
C PHE A 148 -11.93 18.51 10.28
N ALA A 149 -12.48 18.61 11.49
CA ALA A 149 -12.03 17.83 12.65
C ALA A 149 -12.10 16.32 12.37
N MET A 150 -13.21 15.81 11.83
CA MET A 150 -13.35 14.39 11.51
C MET A 150 -12.36 13.91 10.43
N LYS A 151 -12.14 14.71 9.38
CA LYS A 151 -11.17 14.38 8.32
C LYS A 151 -9.74 14.37 8.87
N LEU A 152 -9.39 15.38 9.66
CA LEU A 152 -8.07 15.50 10.29
C LEU A 152 -7.81 14.36 11.26
N MET A 153 -8.78 14.03 12.12
CA MET A 153 -8.73 12.89 13.04
C MET A 153 -8.38 11.60 12.30
N SER A 154 -9.13 11.28 11.25
CA SER A 154 -8.87 10.06 10.45
C SER A 154 -7.50 10.04 9.78
N HIS A 155 -7.04 11.19 9.26
CA HIS A 155 -5.71 11.31 8.67
C HIS A 155 -4.61 11.05 9.69
N ILE A 156 -4.75 11.60 10.89
CA ILE A 156 -3.79 11.46 11.98
C ILE A 156 -3.77 10.03 12.51
N ASP A 157 -4.92 9.43 12.78
CA ASP A 157 -4.99 8.04 13.24
C ASP A 157 -4.36 7.09 12.22
N THR A 158 -4.59 7.33 10.92
CA THR A 158 -3.99 6.52 9.86
C THR A 158 -2.46 6.66 9.82
N LEU A 159 -1.94 7.89 9.96
CA LEU A 159 -0.49 8.15 9.99
C LEU A 159 0.18 7.57 11.25
N LEU A 160 -0.47 7.71 12.41
CA LEU A 160 0.00 7.13 13.67
C LEU A 160 0.00 5.61 13.62
N HIS A 161 -1.01 4.98 13.01
CA HIS A 161 -1.03 3.54 12.77
C HIS A 161 0.12 3.11 11.86
N ALA A 162 0.31 3.79 10.71
CA ALA A 162 1.43 3.53 9.82
C ALA A 162 2.80 3.67 10.53
N ARG A 163 2.94 4.65 11.41
CA ARG A 163 4.14 4.81 12.27
C ARG A 163 4.29 3.63 13.24
N ALA A 164 3.22 3.26 13.95
CA ALA A 164 3.24 2.24 14.99
C ALA A 164 3.57 0.83 14.46
N ILE A 165 3.23 0.54 13.21
CA ILE A 165 3.58 -0.74 12.55
C ILE A 165 4.94 -0.69 11.84
N GLY A 166 5.63 0.46 11.83
CA GLY A 166 6.93 0.64 11.15
C GLY A 166 6.84 0.90 9.64
N LEU A 167 5.64 1.07 9.07
CA LEU A 167 5.45 1.27 7.63
C LEU A 167 6.15 2.53 7.11
N LEU A 168 6.21 3.59 7.92
CA LEU A 168 6.85 4.85 7.51
C LEU A 168 8.34 4.68 7.15
N ASN A 169 9.02 3.67 7.70
CA ASN A 169 10.40 3.32 7.33
C ASN A 169 10.53 2.73 5.91
N TYR A 170 9.40 2.50 5.23
CA TYR A 170 9.34 1.95 3.88
C TYR A 170 8.47 2.79 2.94
N THR A 171 8.11 4.01 3.34
CA THR A 171 7.19 4.85 2.57
C THR A 171 7.81 6.19 2.21
N TYR A 172 7.77 6.51 0.92
CA TYR A 172 8.02 7.85 0.40
C TYR A 172 6.68 8.56 0.18
N PHE A 173 6.50 9.71 0.82
CA PHE A 173 5.35 10.55 0.54
C PHE A 173 5.65 11.45 -0.66
N VAL A 174 4.86 11.28 -1.71
CA VAL A 174 4.96 12.05 -2.94
C VAL A 174 3.60 12.63 -3.27
N ARG A 175 3.58 13.94 -3.54
CA ARG A 175 2.40 14.58 -4.09
C ARG A 175 2.23 14.18 -5.55
N LYS A 176 1.07 13.62 -5.88
CA LYS A 176 0.71 13.25 -7.24
C LYS A 176 0.12 14.46 -8.00
N PRO A 177 0.31 14.56 -9.32
CA PRO A 177 -0.22 15.65 -10.12
C PRO A 177 -1.75 15.58 -10.13
N THR A 178 -2.40 16.56 -9.50
CA THR A 178 -3.87 16.64 -9.41
C THR A 178 -4.37 17.87 -10.14
N GLY A 179 -5.67 17.88 -10.48
CA GLY A 179 -6.30 19.04 -11.10
C GLY A 179 -5.83 19.31 -12.53
N PHE A 180 -5.64 18.26 -13.33
CA PHE A 180 -5.36 18.41 -14.76
C PHE A 180 -6.44 19.26 -15.44
N CYS A 181 -6.02 20.22 -16.26
CA CYS A 181 -6.95 20.82 -17.22
C CYS A 181 -7.41 19.73 -18.21
N GLN A 182 -8.54 19.95 -18.90
CA GLN A 182 -9.09 18.97 -19.84
C GLN A 182 -8.05 18.51 -20.87
N ASP A 183 -7.25 19.42 -21.40
CA ASP A 183 -6.25 19.09 -22.42
C ASP A 183 -5.13 18.19 -21.88
N HIS A 184 -4.57 18.51 -20.70
CA HIS A 184 -3.54 17.68 -20.06
C HIS A 184 -4.09 16.33 -19.62
N PHE A 185 -5.32 16.31 -19.09
CA PHE A 185 -6.01 15.06 -18.78
C PHE A 185 -6.14 14.20 -20.05
N THR A 186 -6.60 14.80 -21.15
CA THR A 186 -6.74 14.10 -22.43
C THR A 186 -5.40 13.57 -22.92
N ILE A 187 -4.32 14.36 -22.89
CA ILE A 187 -2.98 13.90 -23.29
C ILE A 187 -2.58 12.67 -22.49
N HIS A 188 -2.58 12.77 -21.16
CA HIS A 188 -2.15 11.66 -20.32
C HIS A 188 -3.09 10.46 -20.38
N ALA A 189 -4.41 10.67 -20.50
CA ALA A 189 -5.38 9.59 -20.70
C ALA A 189 -5.09 8.79 -21.97
N LYS A 190 -4.74 9.45 -23.09
CA LYS A 190 -4.35 8.77 -24.33
C LYS A 190 -3.04 8.02 -24.18
N GLU A 191 -2.05 8.62 -23.51
CA GLU A 191 -0.76 7.96 -23.29
C GLU A 191 -0.91 6.67 -22.48
N ILE A 192 -2.01 6.47 -21.77
CA ILE A 192 -2.27 5.31 -20.91
C ILE A 192 -3.40 4.41 -21.43
N GLY A 193 -3.86 4.63 -22.67
CA GLY A 193 -4.89 3.82 -23.30
C GLY A 193 -6.31 4.05 -22.78
N LEU A 194 -6.56 5.17 -22.08
CA LEU A 194 -7.89 5.63 -21.67
C LEU A 194 -8.44 6.70 -22.63
N ASP A 195 -8.19 6.58 -23.93
CA ASP A 195 -8.67 7.54 -24.94
C ASP A 195 -10.18 7.77 -24.84
N ASP A 196 -10.95 6.71 -24.57
CA ASP A 196 -12.40 6.76 -24.40
C ASP A 196 -12.84 7.63 -23.21
N PHE A 197 -12.05 7.67 -22.14
CA PHE A 197 -12.33 8.53 -20.97
C PHE A 197 -11.90 9.98 -21.19
N ALA A 198 -10.97 10.22 -22.13
CA ALA A 198 -10.57 11.56 -22.50
C ALA A 198 -11.70 12.34 -23.20
N GLU A 199 -12.62 11.62 -23.85
CA GLU A 199 -13.76 12.20 -24.56
C GLU A 199 -14.99 12.36 -23.64
N ARG A 200 -15.37 13.61 -23.36
CA ARG A 200 -16.55 13.90 -22.50
C ARG A 200 -17.84 13.25 -22.98
N ASN A 201 -18.06 13.15 -24.30
CA ASN A 201 -19.28 12.56 -24.84
C ASN A 201 -19.33 11.05 -24.59
N VAL A 202 -18.21 10.35 -24.77
CA VAL A 202 -18.09 8.91 -24.47
C VAL A 202 -18.30 8.66 -22.98
N THR A 203 -17.68 9.46 -22.11
CA THR A 203 -17.87 9.39 -20.66
C THR A 203 -19.33 9.61 -20.26
N LYS A 204 -20.03 10.56 -20.89
CA LYS A 204 -21.47 10.80 -20.65
C LYS A 204 -22.35 9.62 -21.06
N GLU A 205 -22.12 9.02 -22.23
CA GLU A 205 -22.89 7.86 -22.65
C GLU A 205 -22.63 6.65 -21.76
N LEU A 206 -21.37 6.42 -21.38
CA LEU A 206 -21.00 5.41 -20.41
C LEU A 206 -21.69 5.64 -19.06
N ALA A 207 -21.71 6.89 -18.58
CA ALA A 207 -22.37 7.26 -17.33
C ALA A 207 -23.88 6.98 -17.38
N ARG A 208 -24.55 7.27 -18.51
CA ARG A 208 -25.97 6.93 -18.72
C ARG A 208 -26.20 5.43 -18.75
N ARG A 209 -25.29 4.66 -19.36
CA ARG A 209 -25.37 3.20 -19.37
C ARG A 209 -25.26 2.63 -17.96
N ILE A 210 -24.21 2.99 -17.23
CA ILE A 210 -23.99 2.58 -15.83
C ILE A 210 -25.16 3.00 -14.93
N ALA A 211 -25.70 4.22 -15.10
CA ALA A 211 -26.85 4.69 -14.32
C ALA A 211 -28.14 3.90 -14.59
N ARG A 212 -28.27 3.26 -15.76
CA ARG A 212 -29.40 2.39 -16.13
C ARG A 212 -29.20 0.96 -15.66
N GLU A 213 -27.97 0.44 -15.77
CA GLU A 213 -27.62 -0.95 -15.47
C GLU A 213 -27.32 -1.18 -13.98
N GLY A 214 -26.82 -0.17 -13.28
CA GLY A 214 -26.44 -0.22 -11.87
C GLY A 214 -27.51 0.31 -10.92
N SER A 215 -27.32 0.05 -9.63
CA SER A 215 -28.12 0.67 -8.58
C SER A 215 -27.46 1.98 -8.12
N VAL A 216 -28.24 3.06 -8.07
CA VAL A 216 -27.79 4.38 -7.59
C VAL A 216 -28.67 4.78 -6.42
N GLU A 217 -28.10 4.73 -5.22
CA GLU A 217 -28.75 5.24 -4.01
C GLU A 217 -28.52 6.75 -3.92
N ILE A 218 -29.57 7.49 -3.55
CA ILE A 218 -29.56 8.95 -3.47
C ILE A 218 -30.04 9.34 -2.07
N LYS A 219 -29.24 10.11 -1.34
CA LYS A 219 -29.57 10.63 -0.01
C LYS A 219 -29.35 12.13 0.02
N GLN A 220 -30.32 12.87 0.54
CA GLN A 220 -30.15 14.30 0.78
C GLN A 220 -29.42 14.50 2.11
N ALA A 221 -28.19 15.00 2.06
CA ALA A 221 -27.39 15.27 3.26
C ALA A 221 -27.69 16.67 3.85
N SER A 222 -28.03 17.64 3.00
CA SER A 222 -28.50 18.96 3.43
C SER A 222 -29.42 19.58 2.37
N LYS A 223 -29.94 20.80 2.61
CA LYS A 223 -30.88 21.48 1.71
C LYS A 223 -30.44 21.47 0.24
N GLU A 224 -29.13 21.57 -0.02
CA GLU A 224 -28.59 21.61 -1.38
C GLU A 224 -27.54 20.53 -1.63
N VAL A 225 -27.27 19.61 -0.69
CA VAL A 225 -26.24 18.56 -0.87
C VAL A 225 -26.89 17.20 -1.03
N TRP A 226 -26.60 16.55 -2.15
CA TRP A 226 -27.07 15.22 -2.49
C TRP A 226 -25.90 14.25 -2.56
N VAL A 227 -25.97 13.17 -1.81
CA VAL A 227 -24.98 12.10 -1.77
C VAL A 227 -25.48 10.93 -2.62
N TYR A 228 -24.64 10.48 -3.53
CA TYR A 228 -24.90 9.38 -4.44
C TYR A 228 -23.96 8.23 -4.12
N THR A 229 -24.50 7.02 -3.98
CA THR A 229 -23.72 5.78 -3.84
C THR A 229 -24.04 4.87 -5.01
N ILE A 230 -23.00 4.43 -5.73
CA ILE A 230 -23.16 3.74 -7.02
C ILE A 230 -22.70 2.29 -6.90
N ASN A 231 -23.61 1.36 -7.12
CA ASN A 231 -23.35 -0.07 -7.15
C ASN A 231 -23.44 -0.56 -8.60
N HIS A 232 -22.28 -0.86 -9.20
CA HIS A 232 -22.20 -1.38 -10.57
C HIS A 232 -21.00 -2.33 -10.69
N PRO A 233 -21.07 -3.42 -11.49
CA PRO A 233 -19.96 -4.36 -11.65
C PRO A 233 -18.65 -3.73 -12.14
N ILE A 234 -18.71 -2.62 -12.88
CA ILE A 234 -17.50 -1.86 -13.29
C ILE A 234 -16.69 -1.32 -12.11
N PHE A 235 -17.34 -1.14 -10.96
CA PHE A 235 -16.74 -0.70 -9.70
C PHE A 235 -16.52 -1.89 -8.74
N ALA A 236 -16.63 -3.12 -9.21
CA ALA A 236 -16.25 -4.28 -8.42
C ALA A 236 -14.75 -4.21 -8.10
N GLY A 237 -14.39 -4.38 -6.83
CA GLY A 237 -13.00 -4.26 -6.36
C GLY A 237 -12.71 -3.01 -5.54
N PHE A 238 -13.59 -2.00 -5.55
CA PHE A 238 -13.55 -0.96 -4.52
C PHE A 238 -14.02 -1.56 -3.18
N SER A 239 -13.29 -1.27 -2.10
CA SER A 239 -13.63 -1.71 -0.74
C SER A 239 -14.98 -1.18 -0.25
N THR A 240 -15.38 -0.02 -0.77
CA THR A 240 -16.70 0.59 -0.58
C THR A 240 -17.23 1.06 -1.92
N PRO A 241 -18.55 0.96 -2.17
CA PRO A 241 -19.14 1.54 -3.37
C PRO A 241 -18.76 3.03 -3.51
N PRO A 242 -18.34 3.47 -4.70
CA PRO A 242 -17.91 4.85 -4.89
C PRO A 242 -19.06 5.81 -4.59
N MET A 243 -18.70 6.93 -3.97
CA MET A 243 -19.63 7.94 -3.50
C MET A 243 -19.25 9.32 -4.02
N VAL A 244 -20.24 10.15 -4.37
CA VAL A 244 -20.03 11.55 -4.72
C VAL A 244 -21.09 12.44 -4.07
N SER A 245 -20.68 13.64 -3.68
CA SER A 245 -21.57 14.69 -3.18
C SER A 245 -21.73 15.77 -4.23
N LEU A 246 -22.98 16.05 -4.63
CA LEU A 246 -23.30 17.08 -5.61
C LEU A 246 -24.15 18.18 -4.95
N ARG A 247 -23.81 19.45 -5.25
CA ARG A 247 -24.59 20.60 -4.77
C ARG A 247 -25.64 21.01 -5.81
N ALA A 248 -26.92 20.91 -5.45
CA ALA A 248 -28.05 21.34 -6.27
C ALA A 248 -29.33 21.50 -5.44
N LYS A 249 -30.23 22.40 -5.88
CA LYS A 249 -31.54 22.64 -5.23
C LYS A 249 -32.48 21.44 -5.27
N SER A 250 -32.31 20.56 -6.25
CA SER A 250 -33.04 19.29 -6.41
C SER A 250 -32.04 18.20 -6.78
N ALA A 251 -32.39 16.93 -6.53
CA ALA A 251 -31.52 15.79 -6.82
C ALA A 251 -31.10 15.79 -8.30
N PRO A 252 -29.79 15.94 -8.60
CA PRO A 252 -29.29 15.76 -9.96
C PRO A 252 -29.70 14.41 -10.58
N PRO A 253 -29.85 14.33 -11.91
CA PRO A 253 -30.05 13.06 -12.59
C PRO A 253 -28.94 12.06 -12.25
N ARG A 254 -29.29 10.77 -12.07
CA ARG A 254 -28.34 9.70 -11.68
C ARG A 254 -27.07 9.66 -12.52
N TYR A 255 -27.18 9.86 -13.84
CA TYR A 255 -26.03 9.82 -14.74
C TYR A 255 -25.01 10.95 -14.48
N VAL A 256 -25.43 12.09 -13.92
CA VAL A 256 -24.52 13.20 -13.57
C VAL A 256 -23.62 12.78 -12.40
N ALA A 257 -24.16 12.06 -11.42
CA ALA A 257 -23.38 11.50 -10.33
C ALA A 257 -22.41 10.41 -10.83
N VAL A 258 -22.87 9.53 -11.73
CA VAL A 258 -21.98 8.54 -12.35
C VAL A 258 -20.86 9.22 -13.13
N GLU A 259 -21.16 10.24 -13.94
CA GLU A 259 -20.16 11.00 -14.71
C GLU A 259 -19.10 11.63 -13.78
N ALA A 260 -19.52 12.21 -12.65
CA ALA A 260 -18.60 12.76 -11.66
C ALA A 260 -17.69 11.68 -11.03
N ILE A 261 -18.21 10.48 -10.75
CA ILE A 261 -17.41 9.37 -10.25
C ILE A 261 -16.43 8.86 -11.31
N LEU A 262 -16.87 8.71 -12.56
CA LEU A 262 -15.98 8.31 -13.66
C LEU A 262 -14.85 9.31 -13.84
N TRP A 263 -15.14 10.62 -13.77
CA TRP A 263 -14.13 11.66 -13.81
C TRP A 263 -13.14 11.57 -12.64
N LEU A 264 -13.63 11.37 -11.41
CA LEU A 264 -12.79 11.24 -10.23
C LEU A 264 -11.84 10.03 -10.33
N VAL A 265 -12.38 8.86 -10.69
CA VAL A 265 -11.60 7.61 -10.81
C VAL A 265 -10.61 7.67 -11.98
N SER A 266 -11.01 8.19 -13.14
CA SER A 266 -10.11 8.32 -14.29
C SER A 266 -9.02 9.37 -14.04
N SER A 267 -9.34 10.51 -13.41
CA SER A 267 -8.34 11.52 -13.02
C SER A 267 -7.33 10.97 -12.03
N ALA A 268 -7.79 10.15 -11.07
CA ALA A 268 -6.93 9.43 -10.14
C ALA A 268 -5.96 8.49 -10.87
N ALA A 269 -6.48 7.64 -11.77
CA ALA A 269 -5.66 6.69 -12.53
C ALA A 269 -4.63 7.40 -13.43
N VAL A 270 -5.04 8.49 -14.09
CA VAL A 270 -4.14 9.33 -14.89
C VAL A 270 -3.05 9.96 -14.02
N SER A 271 -3.40 10.47 -12.84
CA SER A 271 -2.45 11.03 -11.87
C SER A 271 -1.42 10.00 -11.40
N ASP A 272 -1.90 8.82 -11.02
CA ASP A 272 -1.09 7.72 -10.54
C ASP A 272 -0.06 7.28 -11.59
N LEU A 273 -0.51 7.10 -12.83
CA LEU A 273 0.35 6.64 -13.91
C LEU A 273 1.31 7.73 -14.42
N ALA A 274 0.87 8.99 -14.47
CA ALA A 274 1.77 10.11 -14.72
C ALA A 274 2.89 10.17 -13.67
N THR A 275 2.57 9.92 -12.40
CA THR A 275 3.56 9.83 -11.32
C THR A 275 4.51 8.65 -11.54
N ALA A 276 3.97 7.47 -11.81
CA ALA A 276 4.75 6.26 -12.06
C ALA A 276 5.74 6.41 -13.20
N ARG A 277 5.31 7.00 -14.32
CA ARG A 277 6.18 7.30 -15.47
C ARG A 277 7.24 8.34 -15.14
N THR A 278 6.85 9.41 -14.43
CA THR A 278 7.77 10.48 -14.03
C THR A 278 8.87 9.94 -13.13
N LEU A 279 8.54 9.00 -12.25
CA LEU A 279 9.48 8.41 -11.28
C LEU A 279 10.16 7.13 -11.77
N GLY A 280 9.76 6.61 -12.94
CA GLY A 280 10.29 5.35 -13.50
C GLY A 280 10.03 4.15 -12.59
N ALA A 281 8.89 4.13 -11.90
CA ALA A 281 8.53 3.10 -10.92
C ALA A 281 7.24 2.36 -11.33
N PRO A 282 7.09 1.05 -10.98
CA PRO A 282 5.84 0.33 -11.12
C PRO A 282 4.65 1.07 -10.49
N LEU A 283 3.46 0.84 -11.02
CA LEU A 283 2.20 1.24 -10.40
C LEU A 283 1.42 0.01 -9.93
N VAL A 284 1.01 -0.01 -8.67
CA VAL A 284 0.00 -0.93 -8.13
C VAL A 284 -1.24 -0.14 -7.75
N THR A 285 -2.42 -0.60 -8.13
CA THR A 285 -3.68 0.06 -7.75
C THR A 285 -4.64 -0.95 -7.12
N ILE A 286 -5.36 -0.52 -6.08
CA ILE A 286 -6.54 -1.25 -5.59
C ILE A 286 -7.73 -0.70 -6.36
N GLY A 287 -8.33 -1.52 -7.19
CA GLY A 287 -9.45 -1.11 -8.02
C GLY A 287 -9.93 -2.20 -8.98
N PRO A 288 -10.96 -1.89 -9.78
CA PRO A 288 -11.52 -2.85 -10.72
C PRO A 288 -10.49 -3.26 -11.76
N ALA A 289 -10.22 -4.56 -11.87
CA ALA A 289 -9.36 -5.14 -12.90
C ALA A 289 -9.80 -4.74 -14.33
N SER A 290 -11.09 -4.45 -14.52
CA SER A 290 -11.67 -3.97 -15.78
C SER A 290 -11.12 -2.62 -16.23
N LEU A 291 -10.78 -1.73 -15.29
CA LEU A 291 -10.10 -0.47 -15.60
C LEU A 291 -8.59 -0.69 -15.69
N GLN A 292 -8.03 -1.59 -14.88
CA GLN A 292 -6.59 -1.82 -14.80
C GLN A 292 -5.98 -2.51 -16.02
N SER A 293 -6.68 -3.47 -16.60
CA SER A 293 -6.20 -4.30 -17.72
C SER A 293 -5.87 -3.53 -19.00
N GLN A 294 -6.15 -2.22 -19.04
CA GLN A 294 -5.84 -1.34 -20.17
C GLN A 294 -4.50 -0.59 -20.03
N PHE A 295 -3.92 -0.51 -18.84
CA PHE A 295 -2.86 0.46 -18.54
C PHE A 295 -1.44 0.09 -18.98
N ASP A 296 -1.12 -1.18 -19.26
CA ASP A 296 0.25 -1.49 -19.69
C ASP A 296 0.41 -2.81 -20.48
N LYS A 297 1.21 -2.76 -21.55
CA LYS A 297 1.53 -3.92 -22.42
C LYS A 297 3.04 -4.20 -22.51
N SER A 298 3.85 -3.56 -21.67
CA SER A 298 5.30 -3.80 -21.68
C SER A 298 5.68 -5.12 -20.98
N ASN A 299 6.86 -5.67 -21.28
CA ASN A 299 7.33 -6.89 -20.62
C ASN A 299 7.75 -6.63 -19.16
N ASP A 300 8.29 -5.45 -18.84
CA ASP A 300 8.65 -5.08 -17.47
C ASP A 300 7.40 -4.89 -16.60
N SER A 301 6.31 -4.37 -17.17
CA SER A 301 5.01 -4.33 -16.49
C SER A 301 4.47 -5.74 -16.25
N LYS A 302 4.71 -6.69 -17.17
CA LYS A 302 4.29 -8.09 -17.01
C LYS A 302 4.94 -8.77 -15.80
N LEU A 303 6.23 -8.53 -15.53
CA LEU A 303 6.89 -9.05 -14.33
C LEU A 303 6.25 -8.53 -13.04
N GLN A 304 5.98 -7.23 -12.99
CA GLN A 304 5.42 -6.57 -11.83
C GLN A 304 3.96 -7.00 -11.61
N GLU A 305 3.18 -7.11 -12.69
CA GLU A 305 1.80 -7.59 -12.65
C GLU A 305 1.74 -9.06 -12.16
N VAL A 306 2.63 -9.92 -12.65
CA VAL A 306 2.74 -11.30 -12.16
C VAL A 306 3.09 -11.31 -10.67
N ALA A 307 4.04 -10.49 -10.23
CA ALA A 307 4.40 -10.39 -8.81
C ALA A 307 3.22 -9.95 -7.94
N LEU A 308 2.43 -8.96 -8.39
CA LEU A 308 1.25 -8.47 -7.67
C LEU A 308 0.11 -9.49 -7.63
N LEU A 309 -0.06 -10.29 -8.69
CA LEU A 309 -1.07 -11.35 -8.76
C LEU A 309 -0.62 -12.63 -8.05
N LEU A 310 0.63 -12.68 -7.60
CA LEU A 310 1.19 -13.81 -6.86
C LEU A 310 0.65 -13.78 -5.42
N ASN A 311 -0.61 -14.21 -5.29
CA ASN A 311 -1.25 -14.38 -3.99
C ASN A 311 -0.55 -15.53 -3.25
N LEU A 312 0.29 -15.16 -2.28
CA LEU A 312 1.01 -16.06 -1.41
C LEU A 312 0.12 -16.37 -0.20
N PRO A 313 -0.64 -17.49 -0.20
CA PRO A 313 -1.66 -17.76 0.83
C PRO A 313 -1.05 -17.90 2.24
N PHE A 314 0.26 -18.09 2.33
CA PHE A 314 1.02 -18.24 3.57
C PHE A 314 1.09 -16.96 4.41
N PHE A 315 0.72 -15.82 3.82
CA PHE A 315 0.62 -14.55 4.54
C PHE A 315 -0.82 -14.22 4.95
N SER A 316 -1.81 -15.05 4.57
CA SER A 316 -3.17 -14.85 5.07
C SER A 316 -3.18 -15.08 6.58
N GLY A 317 -3.26 -13.99 7.35
CA GLY A 317 -3.16 -13.96 8.82
C GLY A 317 -1.89 -13.33 9.39
N LEU A 318 -0.87 -13.01 8.57
CA LEU A 318 0.28 -12.24 9.05
C LEU A 318 -0.02 -10.74 8.97
N GLY A 319 -0.11 -10.07 10.12
CA GLY A 319 -0.31 -8.62 10.15
C GLY A 319 0.90 -7.86 9.60
N ALA A 320 0.67 -6.67 9.01
CA ALA A 320 1.73 -5.83 8.45
C ALA A 320 2.89 -5.57 9.41
N LYS A 321 2.60 -5.36 10.70
CA LYS A 321 3.61 -5.15 11.75
C LYS A 321 4.55 -6.36 11.90
N ASP A 322 3.98 -7.56 11.96
CA ASP A 322 4.78 -8.78 12.11
C ASP A 322 5.58 -9.08 10.85
N LEU A 323 5.02 -8.77 9.68
CA LEU A 323 5.75 -8.86 8.42
C LEU A 323 6.94 -7.90 8.37
N ILE A 324 6.74 -6.62 8.71
CA ILE A 324 7.81 -5.62 8.74
C ILE A 324 8.89 -6.07 9.72
N ARG A 325 8.51 -6.48 10.93
CA ARG A 325 9.45 -7.02 11.91
C ARG A 325 10.22 -8.23 11.36
N LEU A 326 9.52 -9.19 10.75
CA LEU A 326 10.16 -10.37 10.16
C LEU A 326 11.15 -10.00 9.06
N ARG A 327 10.81 -9.01 8.23
CA ARG A 327 11.69 -8.49 7.17
C ARG A 327 12.95 -7.86 7.75
N GLU A 328 12.84 -7.12 8.84
CA GLU A 328 13.99 -6.51 9.54
C GLU A 328 14.88 -7.59 10.19
N GLU A 329 14.26 -8.52 10.94
CA GLU A 329 14.96 -9.61 11.64
C GLU A 329 15.61 -10.63 10.69
N GLN A 330 15.06 -10.82 9.49
CA GLN A 330 15.48 -11.83 8.52
C GLN A 330 15.88 -11.21 7.18
N SER A 331 16.48 -10.02 7.21
CA SER A 331 16.79 -9.21 6.02
C SER A 331 17.58 -9.97 4.94
N ASP A 332 18.61 -10.73 5.31
CA ASP A 332 19.39 -11.54 4.36
C ASP A 332 18.54 -12.62 3.68
N ASN A 333 17.72 -13.33 4.46
CA ASN A 333 16.82 -14.37 3.96
C ASN A 333 15.72 -13.78 3.07
N PHE A 334 15.21 -12.60 3.42
CA PHE A 334 14.25 -11.86 2.62
C PHE A 334 14.83 -11.44 1.26
N THR A 335 16.03 -10.88 1.24
CA THR A 335 16.71 -10.50 -0.01
C THR A 335 16.94 -11.71 -0.92
N ARG A 336 17.38 -12.84 -0.34
CA ARG A 336 17.55 -14.10 -1.10
C ARG A 336 16.23 -14.62 -1.66
N PHE A 337 15.18 -14.65 -0.84
CA PHE A 337 13.83 -15.02 -1.26
C PHE A 337 13.36 -14.19 -2.46
N ARG A 338 13.49 -12.86 -2.38
CA ARG A 338 13.08 -11.97 -3.47
C ARG A 338 13.89 -12.18 -4.74
N ALA A 339 15.20 -12.34 -4.63
CA ALA A 339 16.04 -12.61 -5.79
C ALA A 339 15.62 -13.91 -6.49
N SER A 340 15.41 -14.98 -5.72
CA SER A 340 14.94 -16.28 -6.22
C SER A 340 13.56 -16.20 -6.86
N LEU A 341 12.64 -15.46 -6.24
CA LEU A 341 11.29 -15.26 -6.76
C LEU A 341 11.28 -14.48 -8.08
N ILE A 342 12.09 -13.42 -8.19
CA ILE A 342 12.22 -12.66 -9.45
C ILE A 342 12.74 -13.55 -10.57
N VAL A 343 13.70 -14.44 -10.29
CA VAL A 343 14.20 -15.42 -11.26
C VAL A 343 13.09 -16.36 -11.69
N ALA A 344 12.35 -16.95 -10.74
CA ALA A 344 11.23 -17.84 -11.03
C ALA A 344 10.13 -17.16 -11.89
N ILE A 345 9.78 -15.91 -11.58
CA ILE A 345 8.82 -15.13 -12.37
C ILE A 345 9.33 -14.94 -13.81
N LYS A 346 10.60 -14.54 -13.98
CA LYS A 346 11.20 -14.36 -15.32
C LYS A 346 11.18 -15.64 -16.13
N GLU A 347 11.58 -16.76 -15.52
CA GLU A 347 11.57 -18.06 -16.18
C GLU A 347 10.15 -18.48 -16.61
N CYS A 348 9.14 -18.26 -15.78
CA CYS A 348 7.75 -18.53 -16.16
C CYS A 348 7.27 -17.59 -17.27
N ILE A 349 7.62 -16.30 -17.26
CA ILE A 349 7.27 -15.37 -18.34
C ILE A 349 7.89 -15.82 -19.67
N GLU A 350 9.14 -16.25 -19.66
CA GLU A 350 9.84 -16.76 -20.85
C GLU A 350 9.21 -18.06 -21.38
N LYS A 351 8.82 -18.98 -20.48
CA LYS A 351 8.20 -20.27 -20.84
C LYS A 351 6.76 -20.13 -21.33
N SER A 352 5.97 -19.24 -20.72
CA SER A 352 4.52 -19.15 -20.95
C SER A 352 4.12 -18.25 -22.12
N GLY A 353 5.07 -17.54 -22.75
CA GLY A 353 4.81 -16.70 -23.93
C GLY A 353 3.72 -15.65 -23.69
N SER A 354 2.61 -15.76 -24.43
CA SER A 354 1.48 -14.82 -24.37
C SER A 354 0.44 -15.13 -23.28
N ALA A 355 0.70 -16.08 -22.36
CA ALA A 355 -0.21 -16.39 -21.26
C ALA A 355 -0.53 -15.15 -20.41
N ALA A 356 -1.72 -15.16 -19.80
CA ALA A 356 -2.17 -14.07 -18.95
C ALA A 356 -1.33 -14.01 -17.66
N PRO A 357 -1.05 -12.82 -17.11
CA PRO A 357 -0.27 -12.64 -15.88
C PRO A 357 -0.76 -13.50 -14.70
N ALA A 358 -2.08 -13.67 -14.54
CA ALA A 358 -2.66 -14.53 -13.51
C ALA A 358 -2.30 -16.02 -13.69
N GLU A 359 -2.27 -16.51 -14.93
CA GLU A 359 -1.87 -17.89 -15.24
C GLU A 359 -0.39 -18.11 -14.93
N ILE A 360 0.45 -17.12 -15.28
CA ILE A 360 1.88 -17.15 -14.98
C ILE A 360 2.12 -17.12 -13.47
N ALA A 361 1.42 -16.28 -12.71
CA ALA A 361 1.51 -16.24 -11.26
C ALA A 361 1.14 -17.59 -10.63
N GLN A 362 0.10 -18.25 -11.16
CA GLN A 362 -0.28 -19.59 -10.74
C GLN A 362 0.82 -20.64 -11.07
N SER A 363 1.44 -20.56 -12.25
CA SER A 363 2.59 -21.40 -12.61
C SER A 363 3.78 -21.20 -11.67
N VAL A 364 4.17 -19.96 -11.39
CA VAL A 364 5.26 -19.65 -10.44
C VAL A 364 4.99 -20.29 -9.08
N ARG A 365 3.73 -20.21 -8.62
CA ARG A 365 3.30 -20.81 -7.36
C ARG A 365 3.43 -22.33 -7.37
N SER A 366 2.84 -23.01 -8.37
CA SER A 366 2.80 -24.48 -8.41
C SER A 366 4.14 -25.12 -8.77
N GLU A 367 4.98 -24.45 -9.55
CA GLU A 367 6.24 -25.01 -10.06
C GLU A 367 7.45 -24.70 -9.16
N TYR A 368 7.46 -23.57 -8.46
CA TYR A 368 8.62 -23.14 -7.66
C TYR A 368 8.30 -23.05 -6.17
N ILE A 369 7.26 -22.31 -5.80
CA ILE A 369 7.00 -21.97 -4.39
C ILE A 369 6.48 -23.18 -3.59
N GLU A 370 5.40 -23.80 -4.05
CA GLU A 370 4.79 -24.93 -3.32
C GLU A 370 5.75 -26.13 -3.20
N PRO A 371 6.49 -26.53 -4.25
CA PRO A 371 7.49 -27.58 -4.14
C PRO A 371 8.61 -27.24 -3.15
N ALA A 372 9.16 -26.03 -3.21
CA ALA A 372 10.24 -25.61 -2.32
C ALA A 372 9.79 -25.58 -0.84
N LEU A 373 8.58 -25.08 -0.56
CA LEU A 373 8.01 -25.11 0.78
C LEU A 373 7.71 -26.53 1.26
N ALA A 374 7.23 -27.40 0.38
CA ALA A 374 7.01 -28.81 0.70
C ALA A 374 8.35 -29.50 1.03
N ASP A 375 9.43 -29.16 0.33
CA ASP A 375 10.77 -29.69 0.59
C ASP A 375 11.30 -29.26 1.95
N ILE A 376 11.19 -27.97 2.28
CA ILE A 376 11.55 -27.46 3.61
C ILE A 376 10.73 -28.19 4.69
N ALA A 377 9.42 -28.31 4.50
CA ALA A 377 8.54 -29.00 5.46
C ALA A 377 8.88 -30.50 5.61
N ARG A 378 9.23 -31.19 4.51
CA ARG A 378 9.68 -32.59 4.53
C ARG A 378 10.98 -32.72 5.31
N GLN A 379 11.95 -31.85 5.05
CA GLN A 379 13.22 -31.84 5.76
C GLN A 379 13.03 -31.55 7.26
N ASP A 380 12.27 -30.52 7.62
CA ASP A 380 11.99 -30.16 9.02
C ASP A 380 11.28 -31.29 9.79
N LYS A 381 10.29 -31.94 9.17
CA LYS A 381 9.59 -33.08 9.75
C LYS A 381 10.47 -34.32 9.90
N ALA A 382 11.30 -34.61 8.90
CA ALA A 382 12.26 -35.72 8.97
C ALA A 382 13.29 -35.48 10.09
N LYS A 383 13.80 -34.25 10.20
CA LYS A 383 14.74 -33.81 11.23
C LYS A 383 14.13 -33.91 12.62
N SER A 384 12.93 -33.37 12.82
CA SER A 384 12.17 -33.46 14.08
C SER A 384 11.92 -34.91 14.52
N ARG A 385 11.51 -35.79 13.58
CA ARG A 385 11.33 -37.22 13.87
C ARG A 385 12.64 -37.93 14.24
N SER A 386 13.75 -37.56 13.59
CA SER A 386 15.06 -38.16 13.87
C SER A 386 15.56 -37.80 15.27
N VAL A 387 15.36 -36.55 15.71
CA VAL A 387 15.69 -36.08 17.05
C VAL A 387 14.82 -36.79 18.09
N LEU A 388 13.50 -36.83 17.88
CA LEU A 388 12.57 -37.51 18.79
C LEU A 388 12.88 -39.01 18.96
N ARG A 389 13.14 -39.73 17.85
CA ARG A 389 13.52 -41.16 17.91
C ARG A 389 14.83 -41.37 18.67
N LYS A 390 15.80 -40.48 18.49
CA LYS A 390 17.12 -40.58 19.14
C LYS A 390 17.07 -40.22 20.63
N ILE A 391 16.29 -39.21 21.00
CA ILE A 391 16.00 -38.89 22.41
C ILE A 391 15.28 -40.07 23.06
N ALA A 392 14.25 -40.64 22.42
CA ALA A 392 13.54 -41.81 22.94
C ALA A 392 14.46 -43.03 23.15
N SER A 393 15.45 -43.24 22.27
CA SER A 393 16.46 -44.30 22.46
C SER A 393 17.49 -43.99 23.55
N GLY A 394 17.71 -42.70 23.87
CA GLY A 394 18.67 -42.24 24.88
C GLY A 394 18.09 -42.14 26.30
N VAL A 395 16.78 -41.96 26.45
CA VAL A 395 16.09 -41.82 27.76
C VAL A 395 15.95 -43.17 28.50
N THR A 396 16.44 -44.27 27.95
CA THR A 396 16.48 -45.57 28.64
C THR A 396 17.45 -45.59 29.84
N ILE A 397 18.25 -44.54 30.08
CA ILE A 397 19.11 -44.43 31.26
C ILE A 397 19.03 -42.98 31.82
N GLY A 398 18.00 -42.72 32.65
CA GLY A 398 18.01 -41.65 33.65
C GLY A 398 17.39 -40.30 33.26
N GLY A 399 16.17 -40.04 33.74
CA GLY A 399 15.66 -38.70 34.02
C GLY A 399 14.89 -38.00 32.89
N ALA A 400 13.56 -37.93 33.03
CA ALA A 400 12.70 -37.10 32.20
C ALA A 400 12.99 -35.61 32.42
N ILE A 401 13.50 -34.92 31.40
CA ILE A 401 13.54 -33.45 31.37
C ILE A 401 12.59 -32.97 30.27
N THR A 402 11.62 -32.16 30.70
CA THR A 402 10.57 -31.50 29.93
C THR A 402 11.15 -30.60 28.83
N THR A 403 11.28 -31.14 27.62
CA THR A 403 11.93 -30.46 26.48
C THR A 403 10.90 -29.99 25.45
N PHE A 404 10.02 -29.05 25.81
CA PHE A 404 9.19 -28.36 24.82
C PHE A 404 9.20 -26.81 24.93
N GLY A 405 9.94 -26.22 25.88
CA GLY A 405 10.02 -24.76 26.06
C GLY A 405 11.41 -24.11 25.90
N ALA A 406 12.49 -24.88 25.79
CA ALA A 406 13.87 -24.36 25.94
C ALA A 406 14.69 -24.24 24.63
N ILE A 407 14.21 -24.75 23.48
CA ILE A 407 15.03 -24.83 22.26
C ILE A 407 15.12 -23.48 21.53
N THR A 408 14.24 -22.51 21.81
CA THR A 408 14.26 -21.19 21.15
C THR A 408 15.02 -20.11 21.93
N SER A 409 15.57 -20.39 23.13
CA SER A 409 16.05 -19.32 24.03
C SER A 409 17.37 -19.56 24.81
N MET A 410 18.23 -20.51 24.44
CA MET A 410 19.50 -20.72 25.17
C MET A 410 20.77 -20.35 24.39
N PRO A 411 21.35 -19.16 24.62
CA PRO A 411 22.78 -18.92 24.53
C PRO A 411 23.43 -19.09 25.93
N LEU A 412 24.40 -19.98 26.05
CA LEU A 412 25.35 -20.15 27.17
C LEU A 412 24.80 -20.52 28.57
N LEU A 413 24.62 -21.82 28.82
CA LEU A 413 24.78 -22.42 30.15
C LEU A 413 25.75 -23.61 30.05
N VAL A 414 27.04 -23.29 29.92
CA VAL A 414 28.14 -24.28 29.98
C VAL A 414 29.13 -23.81 31.04
N ALA A 415 28.72 -23.80 32.31
CA ALA A 415 29.64 -23.53 33.43
C ALA A 415 29.06 -23.97 34.79
N ALA A 416 28.68 -25.25 34.96
CA ALA A 416 28.68 -25.92 36.26
C ALA A 416 28.34 -27.41 36.11
N GLY A 417 29.27 -28.30 36.47
CA GLY A 417 28.97 -29.71 36.81
C GLY A 417 29.36 -30.76 35.76
N ILE A 418 30.66 -30.94 35.51
CA ILE A 418 31.18 -32.13 34.81
C ILE A 418 31.20 -33.30 35.80
N ALA A 419 30.15 -34.13 35.82
CA ALA A 419 30.23 -35.54 36.20
C ALA A 419 28.90 -36.25 35.87
N ALA A 420 28.94 -37.18 34.91
CA ALA A 420 27.95 -38.24 34.64
C ALA A 420 26.63 -37.89 33.93
N SER A 421 26.69 -37.21 32.79
CA SER A 421 25.68 -37.39 31.74
C SER A 421 26.37 -37.43 30.38
N ALA A 422 26.35 -38.61 29.73
CA ALA A 422 26.75 -38.78 28.34
C ALA A 422 25.79 -37.99 27.45
N THR A 423 26.03 -36.68 27.35
CA THR A 423 25.17 -35.76 26.60
C THR A 423 25.32 -36.03 25.11
N PRO A 424 24.24 -36.02 24.33
CA PRO A 424 24.26 -36.31 22.91
C PRO A 424 24.79 -35.10 22.11
N LEU A 425 25.96 -34.57 22.46
CA LEU A 425 26.59 -33.41 21.81
C LEU A 425 26.67 -33.57 20.28
N PRO A 426 27.13 -34.71 19.71
CA PRO A 426 27.17 -34.88 18.25
C PRO A 426 25.78 -34.80 17.58
N GLN A 427 24.72 -35.14 18.32
CA GLN A 427 23.35 -35.13 17.79
C GLN A 427 22.79 -33.71 17.80
N ILE A 428 23.16 -32.92 18.81
CA ILE A 428 22.86 -31.49 18.88
C ILE A 428 23.59 -30.76 17.75
N TYR A 429 24.88 -31.05 17.50
CA TYR A 429 25.62 -30.49 16.37
C TYR A 429 24.98 -30.83 15.03
N LYS A 430 24.62 -32.10 14.80
CA LYS A 430 23.93 -32.50 13.57
C LYS A 430 22.58 -31.80 13.40
N TYR A 431 21.82 -31.61 14.48
CA TYR A 431 20.58 -30.84 14.43
C TYR A 431 20.82 -29.38 14.03
N PHE A 432 21.89 -28.75 14.53
CA PHE A 432 22.26 -27.39 14.14
C PHE A 432 22.72 -27.29 12.68
N GLU A 433 23.56 -28.22 12.20
CA GLU A 433 23.94 -28.31 10.78
C GLU A 433 22.73 -28.50 9.88
N ASP A 434 21.83 -29.41 10.27
CA ASP A 434 20.60 -29.68 9.56
C ASP A 434 19.66 -28.47 9.55
N LYS A 435 19.57 -27.71 10.65
CA LYS A 435 18.78 -26.48 10.73
C LYS A 435 19.39 -25.39 9.84
N GLN A 436 20.71 -25.25 9.87
CA GLN A 436 21.45 -24.31 9.01
C GLN A 436 21.18 -24.61 7.52
N ALA A 437 21.12 -25.89 7.13
CA ALA A 437 20.76 -26.25 5.75
C ALA A 437 19.35 -25.80 5.33
N VAL A 438 18.40 -25.71 6.27
CA VAL A 438 17.06 -25.18 5.98
C VAL A 438 17.07 -23.66 5.89
N GLU A 439 17.82 -22.98 6.77
CA GLU A 439 18.02 -21.52 6.75
C GLU A 439 18.70 -21.05 5.45
N LEU A 440 19.52 -21.91 4.85
CA LEU A 440 20.14 -21.71 3.53
C LEU A 440 19.20 -21.96 2.35
N SER A 441 17.92 -22.29 2.55
CA SER A 441 16.95 -22.39 1.45
C SER A 441 16.46 -21.02 1.00
N ASP A 442 16.31 -20.79 -0.31
CA ASP A 442 15.86 -19.49 -0.82
C ASP A 442 14.42 -19.16 -0.43
N MET A 443 13.60 -20.18 -0.16
CA MET A 443 12.22 -20.01 0.31
C MET A 443 12.11 -20.01 1.84
N TYR A 444 13.23 -19.95 2.56
CA TYR A 444 13.24 -19.99 4.03
C TYR A 444 12.43 -18.83 4.65
N PHE A 445 12.56 -17.61 4.11
CA PHE A 445 11.79 -16.46 4.58
C PHE A 445 10.28 -16.72 4.51
N LEU A 446 9.80 -17.21 3.36
CA LEU A 446 8.39 -17.54 3.15
C LEU A 446 7.92 -18.67 4.06
N TRP A 447 8.76 -19.68 4.28
CA TRP A 447 8.47 -20.75 5.23
C TRP A 447 8.33 -20.22 6.67
N GLN A 448 9.23 -19.34 7.10
CA GLN A 448 9.16 -18.73 8.44
C GLN A 448 7.91 -17.86 8.58
N ALA A 449 7.58 -17.05 7.58
CA ALA A 449 6.35 -16.27 7.57
C ALA A 449 5.08 -17.14 7.68
N SER A 450 5.05 -18.28 6.98
CA SER A 450 3.94 -19.25 7.05
C SER A 450 3.74 -19.85 8.44
N ARG A 451 4.79 -19.86 9.27
CA ARG A 451 4.72 -20.32 10.66
C ARG A 451 4.22 -19.21 11.57
N TYR A 452 4.67 -17.98 11.36
CA TYR A 452 4.16 -16.82 12.09
C TYR A 452 2.65 -16.64 11.87
N ALA A 453 2.16 -16.81 10.63
CA ALA A 453 0.72 -16.67 10.33
C ALA A 453 -0.19 -17.73 10.99
N LYS A 454 0.36 -18.84 11.51
CA LYS A 454 -0.40 -19.93 12.16
C LYS A 454 -0.54 -19.75 13.67
N HIS A 455 0.19 -18.80 14.25
CA HIS A 455 0.24 -18.52 15.68
C HIS A 455 -0.42 -17.17 15.93
#